data_AF-A0A357AHC4-F1
#
_entry.id   AF-A0A357AHC4-F1
#
_cell.length_a   1.000
_cell.length_b   1.000
_cell.length_c   1.000
_cell.angle_alpha   90.00
_cell.angle_beta   90.00
_cell.angle_gamma   90.00
#
_symmetry.space_group_name_H-M   'P 1'
#
loop_
_entity.id
_entity.type
_entity.pdbx_description
1 polymer ?
#
loop_
_entity_poly.entity_id
_entity_poly.type
_entity_poly.pdbx_seq_one_letter_code
_entity_poly.pdbx_strand_id
1 'polypeptide(L)'
;MPVKSYVTSMPDKTGAFLLASKVIARHNGNIIRVSYNKAVDLHTLFIDVEAPEKSLGQIEQELEAVGYLKKKIEETRVLVVNIKIPDVPGAVLPVLKILDRYEINISYINSNTGTTPYQDFKMGLLIENPKIIKMLLDDISEIYQIDIVDYDDSERNLDNTIFYIKLANEMQQLFELTTEKTMEFISESNRILQLLQEKGENTDKVFGYIRRFAYFVSNHRDAAFKADIEKLKISDSVTLYSIQPLCGSNTYILESSREGLMLVDTGYAIYAQELLGILQELFPDWSGRKKKVYITHADVDHCGLLSKLKDAKICLNQKSAGSLKRQYEGLPDHREEYNFALGYSKINRIISGYIP
;
A
#
# COMPACT_ATOMS: atom_id res chain seq x y z
N MET A 1 9.82 -1.37 21.91
CA MET A 1 10.99 -1.92 21.18
C MET A 1 10.68 -1.81 19.69
N PRO A 2 11.59 -2.10 18.73
CA PRO A 2 11.23 -2.04 17.31
C PRO A 2 10.28 -3.18 16.93
N VAL A 3 9.45 -2.91 15.93
CA VAL A 3 8.44 -3.83 15.40
C VAL A 3 8.70 -4.05 13.91
N LYS A 4 8.66 -5.29 13.45
CA LYS A 4 8.75 -5.65 12.03
C LYS A 4 7.56 -6.50 11.62
N SER A 5 6.92 -6.13 10.50
CA SER A 5 5.84 -6.89 9.87
C SER A 5 6.44 -7.89 8.88
N TYR A 6 6.14 -9.17 9.07
CA TYR A 6 6.49 -10.25 8.14
C TYR A 6 5.26 -10.65 7.34
N VAL A 7 5.40 -10.71 6.02
CA VAL A 7 4.39 -11.25 5.12
C VAL A 7 4.82 -12.65 4.71
N THR A 8 4.11 -13.66 5.20
CA THR A 8 4.50 -15.06 5.04
C THR A 8 3.57 -15.79 4.08
N SER A 9 4.12 -16.62 3.20
CA SER A 9 3.39 -17.66 2.46
C SER A 9 3.41 -18.94 3.28
N MET A 10 2.29 -19.28 3.90
CA MET A 10 2.18 -20.51 4.66
C MET A 10 1.70 -21.65 3.76
N PRO A 11 2.38 -22.80 3.75
CA PRO A 11 1.84 -23.99 3.09
C PRO A 11 0.52 -24.37 3.74
N ASP A 12 -0.48 -24.78 2.95
CA ASP A 12 -1.76 -25.26 3.46
C ASP A 12 -1.61 -26.67 4.05
N LYS A 13 -0.87 -26.76 5.16
CA LYS A 13 -0.59 -27.98 5.90
C LYS A 13 -0.67 -27.70 7.41
N THR A 14 -1.13 -28.71 8.14
CA THR A 14 -1.24 -28.63 9.61
C THR A 14 0.09 -28.24 10.24
N GLY A 15 0.05 -27.28 11.17
CA GLY A 15 1.21 -26.85 11.94
C GLY A 15 2.10 -25.77 11.29
N ALA A 16 1.72 -25.20 10.14
CA ALA A 16 2.49 -24.14 9.49
C ALA A 16 2.70 -22.91 10.42
N PHE A 17 1.65 -22.41 11.06
CA PHE A 17 1.77 -21.30 12.02
C PHE A 17 2.59 -21.66 13.28
N LEU A 18 2.55 -22.92 13.73
CA LEU A 18 3.37 -23.39 14.84
C LEU A 18 4.86 -23.31 14.51
N LEU A 19 5.26 -23.59 13.27
CA LEU A 19 6.65 -23.48 12.86
C LEU A 19 7.14 -22.03 12.90
N ALA A 20 6.38 -21.09 12.34
CA ALA A 20 6.72 -19.66 12.42
C ALA A 20 6.77 -19.18 13.87
N SER A 21 5.80 -19.57 14.70
CA SER A 21 5.76 -19.23 16.12
C SER A 21 6.99 -19.75 16.88
N LYS A 22 7.45 -20.97 16.57
CA LYS A 22 8.68 -21.55 17.15
C LYS A 22 9.92 -20.77 16.75
N VAL A 23 10.03 -20.34 15.49
CA VAL A 23 11.14 -19.51 15.01
C VAL A 23 11.15 -18.17 15.75
N ILE A 24 10.01 -17.49 15.84
CA ILE A 24 9.88 -16.20 16.52
C ILE A 24 10.22 -16.31 18.01
N ALA A 25 9.67 -17.31 18.70
CA ALA A 25 9.91 -17.53 20.13
C ALA A 25 11.37 -17.86 20.43
N ARG A 26 12.06 -18.62 19.56
CA ARG A 26 13.48 -18.97 19.72
C ARG A 26 14.40 -17.74 19.81
N HIS A 27 14.03 -16.66 19.15
CA HIS A 27 14.79 -15.40 19.12
C HIS A 27 14.25 -14.35 20.11
N ASN A 28 13.41 -14.77 21.05
CA ASN A 28 12.72 -13.92 22.03
C ASN A 28 11.86 -12.83 21.36
N GLY A 29 11.30 -13.10 20.19
CA GLY A 29 10.32 -12.22 19.55
C GLY A 29 8.93 -12.40 20.15
N ASN A 30 8.19 -11.29 20.26
CA ASN A 30 6.80 -11.27 20.69
C ASN A 30 5.88 -10.98 19.51
N ILE A 31 4.89 -11.84 19.24
CA ILE A 31 3.88 -11.59 18.20
C ILE A 31 2.86 -10.61 18.78
N ILE A 32 2.83 -9.39 18.25
CA ILE A 32 1.90 -8.33 18.71
C ILE A 32 0.67 -8.22 17.81
N ARG A 33 0.76 -8.72 16.57
CA ARG A 33 -0.37 -8.87 15.66
C ARG A 33 -0.17 -10.11 14.79
N VAL A 34 -1.25 -10.84 14.56
CA VAL A 34 -1.32 -11.87 13.53
C VAL A 34 -2.62 -11.69 12.76
N SER A 35 -2.53 -11.74 11.43
CA SER A 35 -3.69 -11.67 10.53
C SER A 35 -3.59 -12.80 9.54
N TYR A 36 -4.59 -13.69 9.62
CA TYR A 36 -4.81 -14.74 8.65
C TYR A 36 -6.28 -14.74 8.29
N ASN A 37 -6.57 -14.65 7.00
CA ASN A 37 -7.93 -14.75 6.55
C ASN A 37 -7.94 -15.49 5.22
N LYS A 38 -8.23 -16.80 5.25
CA LYS A 38 -8.35 -17.64 4.05
C LYS A 38 -9.41 -17.14 3.08
N ALA A 39 -10.46 -16.50 3.60
CA ALA A 39 -11.47 -15.88 2.76
C ALA A 39 -10.96 -14.61 2.08
N VAL A 40 -9.72 -14.19 2.37
CA VAL A 40 -9.08 -13.01 1.80
C VAL A 40 -7.81 -13.36 1.02
N ASP A 41 -6.89 -14.09 1.64
CA ASP A 41 -5.72 -14.62 0.96
C ASP A 41 -5.48 -16.05 1.46
N LEU A 42 -5.51 -17.02 0.55
CA LEU A 42 -5.43 -18.45 0.88
C LEU A 42 -4.11 -18.81 1.57
N HIS A 43 -3.03 -18.12 1.20
CA HIS A 43 -1.67 -18.50 1.57
C HIS A 43 -0.93 -17.42 2.34
N THR A 44 -1.42 -16.18 2.39
CA THR A 44 -0.72 -15.10 3.08
C THR A 44 -1.13 -14.96 4.54
N LEU A 45 -0.13 -15.00 5.42
CA LEU A 45 -0.23 -14.71 6.84
C LEU A 45 0.64 -13.50 7.15
N PHE A 46 0.05 -12.47 7.77
CA PHE A 46 0.78 -11.30 8.26
C PHE A 46 1.09 -11.48 9.74
N ILE A 47 2.35 -11.26 10.12
CA ILE A 47 2.82 -11.37 11.52
C ILE A 47 3.63 -10.13 11.87
N ASP A 48 3.16 -9.32 12.82
CA ASP A 48 3.94 -8.23 13.38
C ASP A 48 4.66 -8.73 14.64
N VAL A 49 5.99 -8.60 14.66
CA VAL A 49 6.84 -9.08 15.75
C VAL A 49 7.59 -7.92 16.37
N GLU A 50 7.51 -7.82 17.69
CA GLU A 50 8.33 -6.92 18.50
C GLU A 50 9.52 -7.69 19.08
N ALA A 51 10.74 -7.23 18.79
CA ALA A 51 11.99 -7.80 19.33
C ALA A 51 13.16 -6.79 19.16
N PRO A 52 14.33 -6.99 19.79
CA PRO A 52 15.54 -6.23 19.44
C PRO A 52 15.91 -6.40 17.95
N GLU A 53 16.48 -5.36 17.31
CA GLU A 53 16.78 -5.38 15.86
C GLU A 53 17.58 -6.62 15.41
N LYS A 54 18.58 -7.02 16.21
CA LYS A 54 19.37 -8.22 15.95
C LYS A 54 18.49 -9.48 15.90
N SER A 55 17.54 -9.61 16.83
CA SER A 55 16.59 -10.72 16.85
C SER A 55 15.65 -10.67 15.64
N LEU A 56 15.16 -9.48 15.26
CA LEU A 56 14.31 -9.33 14.06
C LEU A 56 15.02 -9.78 12.79
N GLY A 57 16.32 -9.47 12.64
CA GLY A 57 17.12 -9.97 11.52
C GLY A 57 17.32 -11.49 11.54
N GLN A 58 17.49 -12.10 12.72
CA GLN A 58 17.62 -13.56 12.85
C GLN A 58 16.30 -14.29 12.57
N ILE A 59 15.17 -13.74 13.03
CA ILE A 59 13.84 -14.25 12.72
C ILE A 59 13.59 -14.21 11.22
N GLU A 60 13.93 -13.11 10.56
CA GLU A 60 13.78 -12.97 9.11
C GLU A 60 14.54 -14.04 8.35
N GLN A 61 15.83 -14.22 8.67
CA GLN A 61 16.68 -15.22 8.01
C GLN A 61 16.15 -16.65 8.19
N GLU A 62 15.65 -17.01 9.38
CA GLU A 62 15.10 -18.34 9.60
C GLU A 62 13.74 -18.54 8.93
N LEU A 63 12.86 -17.53 8.94
CA LEU A 63 11.59 -17.58 8.21
C LEU A 63 11.83 -17.69 6.70
N GLU A 64 12.86 -17.02 6.17
CA GLU A 64 13.29 -17.14 4.79
C GLU A 64 13.81 -18.55 4.48
N ALA A 65 14.66 -19.12 5.34
CA ALA A 65 15.26 -20.43 5.16
C ALA A 65 14.22 -21.57 5.14
N VAL A 66 13.12 -21.43 5.88
CA VAL A 66 11.99 -22.38 5.84
C VAL A 66 11.01 -22.12 4.69
N GLY A 67 11.30 -21.13 3.84
CA GLY A 67 10.50 -20.78 2.65
C GLY A 67 9.23 -20.00 2.96
N TYR A 68 9.12 -19.38 4.14
CA TYR A 68 7.89 -18.71 4.55
C TYR A 68 7.84 -17.26 4.10
N LEU A 69 8.95 -16.57 3.89
CA LEU A 69 8.90 -15.17 3.40
C LEU A 69 8.66 -15.12 1.89
N LYS A 70 7.60 -14.40 1.47
CA LYS A 70 7.35 -14.11 0.05
C LYS A 70 8.40 -13.12 -0.47
N LYS A 71 9.21 -13.54 -1.43
CA LYS A 71 10.17 -12.67 -2.16
C LYS A 71 9.58 -12.03 -3.41
N LYS A 72 8.42 -12.50 -3.87
CA LYS A 72 7.69 -12.00 -5.04
C LYS A 72 6.20 -12.05 -4.75
N ILE A 73 5.49 -11.05 -5.25
CA ILE A 73 4.03 -11.08 -5.35
C ILE A 73 3.73 -11.80 -6.66
N GLU A 74 3.12 -12.97 -6.58
CA GLU A 74 2.57 -13.62 -7.77
C GLU A 74 1.30 -12.86 -8.17
N GLU A 75 1.12 -12.58 -9.47
CA GLU A 75 -0.09 -11.92 -9.96
C GLU A 75 -1.29 -12.87 -9.84
N THR A 76 -1.95 -12.88 -8.69
CA THR A 76 -3.22 -13.58 -8.54
C THR A 76 -4.33 -12.75 -9.16
N ARG A 77 -4.99 -13.30 -10.18
CA ARG A 77 -6.15 -12.70 -10.85
C ARG A 77 -7.41 -13.44 -10.45
N VAL A 78 -8.51 -12.71 -10.26
CA VAL A 78 -9.84 -13.32 -10.14
C VAL A 78 -10.50 -13.29 -11.51
N LEU A 79 -10.82 -14.45 -12.07
CA LEU A 79 -11.64 -14.56 -13.27
C LEU A 79 -13.07 -14.90 -12.86
N VAL A 80 -14.04 -14.05 -13.21
CA VAL A 80 -15.46 -14.32 -12.93
C VAL A 80 -16.10 -14.95 -14.15
N VAL A 81 -16.70 -16.12 -13.95
CA VAL A 81 -17.39 -16.87 -15.00
C VAL A 81 -18.82 -17.18 -14.58
N ASN A 82 -19.71 -17.23 -15.56
CA ASN A 82 -21.04 -17.82 -15.39
C ASN A 82 -21.11 -19.12 -16.19
N ILE A 83 -21.40 -20.23 -15.53
CA ILE A 83 -21.48 -21.55 -16.16
C ILE A 83 -22.91 -22.05 -16.06
N LYS A 84 -23.51 -22.36 -17.22
CA LYS A 84 -24.88 -22.86 -17.29
C LYS A 84 -24.90 -24.37 -17.16
N ILE A 85 -25.24 -24.87 -15.98
CA ILE A 85 -25.15 -26.29 -15.61
C ILE A 85 -26.57 -26.90 -15.56
N PRO A 86 -26.82 -28.10 -16.12
CA PRO A 86 -28.12 -28.76 -16.01
C PRO A 86 -28.54 -28.99 -14.55
N ASP A 87 -29.81 -28.75 -14.23
CA ASP A 87 -30.37 -28.94 -12.88
C ASP A 87 -30.68 -30.42 -12.62
N VAL A 88 -29.62 -31.24 -12.55
CA VAL A 88 -29.70 -32.68 -12.27
C VAL A 88 -28.62 -33.11 -11.27
N PRO A 89 -28.84 -34.20 -10.52
CA PRO A 89 -27.88 -34.67 -9.51
C PRO A 89 -26.47 -34.85 -10.07
N GLY A 90 -25.49 -34.20 -9.43
CA GLY A 90 -24.06 -34.35 -9.75
C GLY A 90 -23.54 -33.55 -10.96
N ALA A 91 -24.39 -32.74 -11.62
CA ALA A 91 -24.00 -32.00 -12.82
C ALA A 91 -22.85 -30.99 -12.63
N VAL A 92 -22.59 -30.54 -11.40
CA VAL A 92 -21.44 -29.64 -11.11
C VAL A 92 -20.09 -30.37 -11.04
N LEU A 93 -20.08 -31.69 -10.82
CA LEU A 93 -18.85 -32.47 -10.59
C LEU A 93 -17.83 -32.41 -11.75
N PRO A 94 -18.23 -32.46 -13.05
CA PRO A 94 -17.28 -32.33 -14.14
C PRO A 94 -16.50 -31.01 -14.11
N VAL A 95 -17.17 -29.90 -13.81
CA VAL A 95 -16.52 -28.58 -13.67
C VAL A 95 -15.52 -28.60 -12.52
N LEU A 96 -15.92 -29.08 -11.34
CA LEU A 96 -15.03 -29.13 -10.16
C LEU A 96 -13.78 -30.00 -10.41
N LYS A 97 -13.90 -31.09 -11.17
CA LYS A 97 -12.75 -31.93 -11.56
C LYS A 97 -11.78 -31.23 -12.51
N ILE A 98 -12.30 -30.36 -13.38
CA ILE A 98 -11.44 -29.52 -14.24
C ILE A 98 -10.70 -28.50 -13.38
N LEU A 99 -11.40 -27.80 -12.48
CA LEU A 99 -10.77 -26.83 -11.57
C LEU A 99 -9.66 -27.48 -10.72
N ASP A 100 -9.93 -28.66 -10.14
CA ASP A 100 -8.96 -29.43 -9.36
C ASP A 100 -7.71 -29.81 -10.17
N ARG A 101 -7.88 -30.26 -11.42
CA ARG A 101 -6.77 -30.61 -12.31
C ARG A 101 -5.82 -29.43 -12.59
N TYR A 102 -6.38 -28.23 -12.72
CA TYR A 102 -5.62 -27.00 -12.94
C TYR A 102 -5.17 -26.33 -11.63
N GLU A 103 -5.42 -26.96 -10.47
CA GLU A 103 -5.13 -26.41 -9.14
C GLU A 103 -5.80 -25.03 -8.91
N ILE A 104 -7.00 -24.83 -9.48
CA ILE A 104 -7.74 -23.57 -9.38
C ILE A 104 -8.58 -23.56 -8.11
N ASN A 105 -8.30 -22.57 -7.25
CA ASN A 105 -9.13 -22.30 -6.09
C ASN A 105 -10.36 -21.44 -6.47
N ILE A 106 -11.48 -21.69 -5.80
CA ILE A 106 -12.72 -20.92 -5.96
C ILE A 106 -12.78 -19.85 -4.86
N SER A 107 -12.73 -18.57 -5.23
CA SER A 107 -12.89 -17.46 -4.27
C SER A 107 -14.35 -17.19 -3.92
N TYR A 108 -15.26 -17.48 -4.85
CA TYR A 108 -16.70 -17.29 -4.68
C TYR A 108 -17.46 -18.26 -5.58
N ILE A 109 -18.61 -18.74 -5.11
CA ILE A 109 -19.55 -19.53 -5.89
C ILE A 109 -20.98 -19.20 -5.44
N ASN A 110 -21.86 -19.01 -6.40
CA ASN A 110 -23.28 -18.85 -6.15
C ASN A 110 -24.08 -19.47 -7.29
N SER A 111 -25.15 -20.17 -6.91
CA SER A 111 -26.15 -20.72 -7.80
C SER A 111 -27.46 -20.77 -7.05
N ASN A 112 -28.56 -20.45 -7.73
CA ASN A 112 -29.90 -20.58 -7.20
C ASN A 112 -30.74 -21.47 -8.12
N THR A 113 -31.64 -22.24 -7.52
CA THR A 113 -32.62 -23.01 -8.28
C THR A 113 -33.59 -22.05 -8.98
N GLY A 114 -33.76 -22.23 -10.29
CA GLY A 114 -34.64 -21.43 -11.13
C GLY A 114 -35.88 -22.21 -11.59
N THR A 115 -36.64 -21.61 -12.50
CA THR A 115 -37.75 -22.27 -13.22
C THR A 115 -37.29 -22.96 -14.52
N THR A 116 -35.99 -22.91 -14.82
CA THR A 116 -35.41 -23.48 -16.04
C THR A 116 -34.76 -24.83 -15.73
N PRO A 117 -34.56 -25.72 -16.73
CA PRO A 117 -33.88 -27.01 -16.53
C PRO A 117 -32.36 -26.86 -16.29
N TYR A 118 -31.88 -25.64 -16.06
CA TYR A 118 -30.49 -25.27 -15.82
C TYR A 118 -30.39 -24.34 -14.62
N GLN A 119 -29.22 -24.37 -13.98
CA GLN A 119 -28.81 -23.39 -12.99
C GLN A 119 -27.59 -22.63 -13.50
N ASP A 120 -27.58 -21.32 -13.26
CA ASP A 120 -26.44 -20.45 -13.55
C ASP A 120 -25.51 -20.42 -12.35
N PHE A 121 -24.31 -20.98 -12.52
CA PHE A 121 -23.26 -20.95 -11.53
C PHE A 121 -22.31 -19.79 -11.79
N LYS A 122 -22.44 -18.72 -10.99
CA LYS A 122 -21.49 -17.60 -10.98
C LYS A 122 -20.32 -17.97 -10.06
N MET A 123 -19.12 -18.04 -10.62
CA MET A 123 -17.90 -18.43 -9.87
C MET A 123 -16.80 -17.39 -10.03
N GLY A 124 -16.10 -17.09 -8.93
CA GLY A 124 -14.82 -16.39 -8.92
C GLY A 124 -13.69 -17.41 -8.85
N LEU A 125 -12.83 -17.44 -9.87
CA LEU A 125 -11.73 -18.38 -10.00
C LEU A 125 -10.41 -17.66 -9.74
N LEU A 126 -9.60 -18.20 -8.82
CA LEU A 126 -8.30 -17.67 -8.46
C LEU A 126 -7.23 -18.24 -9.40
N ILE A 127 -6.67 -17.37 -10.23
CA ILE A 127 -5.69 -17.73 -11.25
C ILE A 127 -4.35 -17.08 -10.91
N GLU A 128 -3.36 -17.89 -10.53
CA GLU A 128 -1.98 -17.43 -10.26
C GLU A 128 -1.11 -17.44 -11.53
N ASN A 129 -1.46 -18.26 -12.52
CA ASN A 129 -0.77 -18.36 -13.80
C ASN A 129 -1.69 -17.96 -14.97
N PRO A 130 -1.59 -16.73 -15.51
CA PRO A 130 -2.47 -16.29 -16.60
C PRO A 130 -2.44 -17.19 -17.86
N LYS A 131 -1.38 -17.98 -18.05
CA LYS A 131 -1.24 -18.87 -19.22
C LYS A 131 -2.23 -20.02 -19.24
N ILE A 132 -2.77 -20.43 -18.08
CA ILE A 132 -3.72 -21.55 -17.99
C ILE A 132 -5.16 -21.14 -18.27
N ILE A 133 -5.47 -19.83 -18.29
CA ILE A 133 -6.85 -19.32 -18.45
C ILE A 133 -7.52 -19.88 -19.70
N LYS A 134 -6.82 -19.84 -20.84
CA LYS A 134 -7.39 -20.31 -22.10
C LYS A 134 -7.72 -21.80 -22.03
N MET A 135 -6.77 -22.62 -21.58
CA MET A 135 -6.95 -24.07 -21.47
C MET A 135 -8.09 -24.43 -20.50
N LEU A 136 -8.18 -23.72 -19.38
CA LEU A 136 -9.24 -23.87 -18.40
C LEU A 136 -10.63 -23.59 -18.99
N LEU A 137 -10.77 -22.47 -19.70
CA LEU A 137 -12.03 -22.06 -20.31
C LEU A 137 -12.44 -23.00 -21.46
N ASP A 138 -11.48 -23.41 -22.29
CA ASP A 138 -11.69 -24.36 -23.38
C ASP A 138 -12.24 -25.69 -22.81
N ASP A 139 -11.59 -26.28 -21.80
CA ASP A 139 -12.02 -27.54 -21.16
C ASP A 139 -13.42 -27.45 -20.52
N ILE A 140 -13.78 -26.31 -19.91
CA ILE A 140 -15.14 -26.11 -19.35
C ILE A 140 -16.17 -25.94 -20.48
N SER A 141 -15.81 -25.25 -21.56
CA SER A 141 -16.70 -25.01 -22.69
C SER A 141 -17.07 -26.28 -23.47
N GLU A 142 -16.24 -27.32 -23.39
CA GLU A 142 -16.54 -28.64 -23.98
C GLU A 142 -17.72 -29.34 -23.30
N ILE A 143 -17.95 -29.05 -22.01
CA ILE A 143 -19.01 -29.70 -21.23
C ILE A 143 -20.25 -28.82 -21.05
N TYR A 144 -20.07 -27.52 -20.83
CA TYR A 144 -21.16 -26.58 -20.55
C TYR A 144 -20.93 -25.22 -21.19
N GLN A 145 -22.02 -24.49 -21.42
CA GLN A 145 -21.93 -23.09 -21.83
C GLN A 145 -21.31 -22.27 -20.69
N ILE A 146 -20.26 -21.52 -21.02
CA ILE A 146 -19.54 -20.64 -20.11
C ILE A 146 -19.46 -19.25 -20.73
N ASP A 147 -19.79 -18.25 -19.93
CA ASP A 147 -19.64 -16.84 -20.29
C ASP A 147 -18.66 -16.19 -19.31
N ILE A 148 -17.70 -15.44 -19.84
CA ILE A 148 -16.86 -14.56 -19.01
C ILE A 148 -17.73 -13.35 -18.68
N VAL A 149 -17.94 -13.10 -17.39
CA VAL A 149 -18.69 -11.92 -16.97
C VAL A 149 -17.72 -10.76 -16.90
N ASP A 150 -17.97 -9.72 -17.69
CA ASP A 150 -17.17 -8.50 -17.67
C ASP A 150 -17.27 -7.90 -16.26
N TYR A 151 -16.11 -7.70 -15.64
CA TYR A 151 -16.03 -7.28 -14.25
C TYR A 151 -16.32 -5.78 -14.19
N ASP A 152 -17.59 -5.43 -14.02
CA ASP A 152 -17.93 -4.08 -13.61
C ASP A 152 -17.59 -3.96 -12.12
N ASP A 153 -16.68 -3.04 -11.77
CA ASP A 153 -16.19 -2.69 -10.42
C ASP A 153 -17.34 -2.29 -9.43
N SER A 154 -18.60 -2.46 -9.83
CA SER A 154 -19.81 -1.96 -9.20
C SER A 154 -20.58 -2.99 -8.35
N GLU A 155 -20.28 -4.31 -8.44
CA GLU A 155 -20.92 -5.33 -7.59
C GLU A 155 -20.24 -5.51 -6.22
N ARG A 156 -20.62 -4.58 -5.34
CA ARG A 156 -20.17 -4.23 -3.97
C ARG A 156 -20.25 -5.27 -2.83
N ASN A 157 -20.17 -6.59 -3.02
CA ASN A 157 -20.33 -7.48 -1.84
C ASN A 157 -19.38 -8.68 -1.71
N LEU A 158 -18.43 -8.89 -2.61
CA LEU A 158 -17.65 -10.14 -2.63
C LEU A 158 -16.13 -9.98 -2.70
N ASP A 159 -15.60 -8.77 -2.82
CA ASP A 159 -14.21 -8.53 -3.23
C ASP A 159 -13.26 -8.05 -2.12
N ASN A 160 -13.63 -8.18 -0.85
CA ASN A 160 -12.72 -7.86 0.27
C ASN A 160 -11.44 -8.72 0.24
N THR A 161 -11.48 -9.83 -0.52
CA THR A 161 -10.47 -10.86 -0.57
C THR A 161 -9.19 -10.41 -1.26
N ILE A 162 -9.31 -9.80 -2.44
CA ILE A 162 -8.16 -9.47 -3.27
C ILE A 162 -8.01 -7.97 -3.51
N PHE A 163 -8.97 -7.16 -3.03
CA PHE A 163 -8.97 -5.73 -3.25
C PHE A 163 -7.67 -5.04 -2.85
N TYR A 164 -7.10 -5.30 -1.66
CA TYR A 164 -5.87 -4.61 -1.27
C TYR A 164 -4.62 -5.12 -2.01
N ILE A 165 -4.64 -6.35 -2.53
CA ILE A 165 -3.55 -6.88 -3.38
C ILE A 165 -3.64 -6.23 -4.76
N LYS A 166 -4.84 -6.15 -5.35
CA LYS A 166 -5.11 -5.38 -6.58
C LYS A 166 -4.66 -3.93 -6.40
N LEU A 167 -5.12 -3.27 -5.33
CA LEU A 167 -4.73 -1.90 -5.02
C LEU A 167 -3.21 -1.78 -4.87
N ALA A 168 -2.54 -2.72 -4.20
CA ALA A 168 -1.09 -2.71 -4.07
C ALA A 168 -0.37 -2.87 -5.42
N ASN A 169 -0.86 -3.74 -6.30
CA ASN A 169 -0.34 -3.91 -7.66
C ASN A 169 -0.56 -2.63 -8.50
N GLU A 170 -1.72 -1.99 -8.36
CA GLU A 170 -1.96 -0.67 -8.96
C GLU A 170 -0.96 0.36 -8.42
N MET A 171 -0.74 0.42 -7.10
CA MET A 171 0.24 1.36 -6.52
C MET A 171 1.67 1.02 -6.98
N GLN A 172 2.00 -0.26 -7.12
CA GLN A 172 3.28 -0.71 -7.63
C GLN A 172 3.54 -0.17 -9.04
N GLN A 173 2.54 -0.28 -9.93
CA GLN A 173 2.67 0.25 -11.28
C GLN A 173 2.67 1.79 -11.29
N LEU A 174 1.81 2.40 -10.48
CA LEU A 174 1.61 3.85 -10.45
C LEU A 174 2.82 4.62 -9.90
N PHE A 175 3.59 4.01 -8.99
CA PHE A 175 4.74 4.62 -8.32
C PHE A 175 6.05 3.85 -8.51
N GLU A 176 6.06 2.83 -9.36
CA GLU A 176 7.22 1.97 -9.61
C GLU A 176 7.80 1.38 -8.30
N LEU A 177 6.91 0.94 -7.39
CA LEU A 177 7.32 0.47 -6.07
C LEU A 177 8.18 -0.80 -6.16
N THR A 178 9.17 -0.89 -5.26
CA THR A 178 9.92 -2.13 -5.04
C THR A 178 9.00 -3.20 -4.45
N THR A 179 9.34 -4.48 -4.63
CA THR A 179 8.60 -5.59 -4.02
C THR A 179 8.43 -5.41 -2.52
N GLU A 180 9.48 -4.95 -1.82
CA GLU A 180 9.42 -4.68 -0.37
C GLU A 180 8.35 -3.63 -0.03
N LYS A 181 8.30 -2.52 -0.77
CA LYS A 181 7.30 -1.45 -0.55
C LYS A 181 5.89 -1.88 -0.92
N THR A 182 5.73 -2.68 -1.97
CA THR A 182 4.43 -3.25 -2.32
C THR A 182 3.93 -4.19 -1.21
N MET A 183 4.81 -5.02 -0.65
CA MET A 183 4.46 -5.91 0.46
C MET A 183 4.14 -5.16 1.76
N GLU A 184 4.86 -4.06 2.04
CA GLU A 184 4.51 -3.13 3.12
C GLU A 184 3.11 -2.53 2.89
N PHE A 185 2.82 -2.06 1.68
CA PHE A 185 1.50 -1.51 1.34
C PHE A 185 0.38 -2.54 1.53
N ILE A 186 0.59 -3.80 1.13
CA ILE A 186 -0.35 -4.92 1.34
C ILE A 186 -0.60 -5.12 2.84
N SER A 187 0.47 -5.23 3.64
CA SER A 187 0.38 -5.44 5.09
C SER A 187 -0.41 -4.35 5.80
N GLU A 188 -0.15 -3.09 5.44
CA GLU A 188 -0.77 -1.93 6.09
C GLU A 188 -2.20 -1.70 5.58
N SER A 189 -2.49 -2.04 4.32
CA SER A 189 -3.86 -2.09 3.82
C SER A 189 -4.68 -3.17 4.55
N ASN A 190 -4.11 -4.36 4.76
CA ASN A 190 -4.77 -5.40 5.57
C ASN A 190 -5.04 -4.90 7.02
N ARG A 191 -4.10 -4.16 7.63
CA ARG A 191 -4.31 -3.53 8.95
C ARG A 191 -5.50 -2.58 8.97
N ILE A 192 -5.58 -1.70 7.97
CA ILE A 192 -6.68 -0.74 7.85
C ILE A 192 -8.00 -1.48 7.64
N LEU A 193 -8.02 -2.50 6.78
CA LEU A 193 -9.22 -3.30 6.51
C LEU A 193 -9.78 -3.92 7.80
N GLN A 194 -8.91 -4.56 8.61
CA GLN A 194 -9.31 -5.15 9.89
C GLN A 194 -9.90 -4.10 10.83
N LEU A 195 -9.22 -2.96 10.98
CA LEU A 195 -9.67 -1.87 11.83
C LEU A 195 -11.04 -1.32 11.41
N LEU A 196 -11.27 -1.15 10.12
CA LEU A 196 -12.55 -0.67 9.60
C LEU A 196 -13.66 -1.70 9.81
N GLN A 197 -13.38 -2.98 9.59
CA GLN A 197 -14.33 -4.08 9.84
C GLN A 197 -14.72 -4.16 11.32
N GLU A 198 -13.76 -4.05 12.24
CA GLU A 198 -14.01 -4.02 13.69
C GLU A 198 -14.92 -2.86 14.11
N LYS A 199 -14.79 -1.71 13.43
CA LYS A 199 -15.59 -0.51 13.69
C LYS A 199 -16.91 -0.45 12.91
N GLY A 200 -17.16 -1.41 12.01
CA GLY A 200 -18.30 -1.37 11.09
C GLY A 200 -18.27 -0.17 10.13
N GLU A 201 -17.08 0.33 9.81
CA GLU A 201 -16.89 1.44 8.89
C GLU A 201 -16.90 0.97 7.41
N ASN A 202 -17.24 1.89 6.51
CA ASN A 202 -17.31 1.58 5.08
C ASN A 202 -15.90 1.50 4.46
N THR A 203 -15.43 0.28 4.23
CA THR A 203 -14.12 -0.05 3.66
C THR A 203 -13.93 0.55 2.27
N ASP A 204 -14.91 0.39 1.38
CA ASP A 204 -14.86 0.85 -0.01
C ASP A 204 -14.65 2.36 -0.10
N LYS A 205 -15.33 3.11 0.77
CA LYS A 205 -15.21 4.56 0.83
C LYS A 205 -13.80 4.98 1.23
N VAL A 206 -13.23 4.34 2.25
CA VAL A 206 -11.90 4.68 2.78
C VAL A 206 -10.81 4.34 1.75
N PHE A 207 -10.80 3.12 1.23
CA PHE A 207 -9.82 2.75 0.21
C PHE A 207 -10.05 3.48 -1.12
N GLY A 208 -11.29 3.86 -1.44
CA GLY A 208 -11.60 4.77 -2.54
C GLY A 208 -11.01 6.18 -2.35
N TYR A 209 -10.85 6.68 -1.13
CA TYR A 209 -10.09 7.92 -0.88
C TYR A 209 -8.59 7.72 -1.08
N ILE A 210 -8.04 6.61 -0.57
CA ILE A 210 -6.61 6.27 -0.74
C ILE A 210 -6.27 6.17 -2.24
N ARG A 211 -7.06 5.41 -3.01
CA ARG A 211 -6.90 5.26 -4.46
C ARG A 211 -6.97 6.61 -5.17
N ARG A 212 -7.98 7.43 -4.89
CA ARG A 212 -8.12 8.77 -5.48
C ARG A 212 -6.93 9.67 -5.17
N PHE A 213 -6.45 9.68 -3.93
CA PHE A 213 -5.27 10.45 -3.55
C PHE A 213 -4.02 9.97 -4.30
N ALA A 214 -3.80 8.66 -4.39
CA ALA A 214 -2.68 8.10 -5.13
C ALA A 214 -2.69 8.51 -6.61
N TYR A 215 -3.82 8.33 -7.31
CA TYR A 215 -3.96 8.78 -8.70
C TYR A 215 -3.81 10.29 -8.84
N PHE A 216 -4.36 11.07 -7.90
CA PHE A 216 -4.22 12.51 -7.93
C PHE A 216 -2.74 12.90 -7.87
N VAL A 217 -1.99 12.35 -6.91
CA VAL A 217 -0.58 12.68 -6.76
C VAL A 217 0.24 12.24 -7.98
N SER A 218 0.03 11.00 -8.44
CA SER A 218 0.75 10.45 -9.59
C SER A 218 0.43 11.16 -10.91
N ASN A 219 -0.79 11.66 -11.11
CA ASN A 219 -1.14 12.37 -12.35
C ASN A 219 -0.61 13.81 -12.42
N HIS A 220 -0.04 14.33 -11.33
CA HIS A 220 0.46 15.70 -11.24
C HIS A 220 1.97 15.76 -10.97
N ARG A 221 2.73 14.76 -11.44
CA ARG A 221 4.20 14.71 -11.37
C ARG A 221 4.85 14.99 -12.73
N ASP A 222 6.17 15.10 -12.72
CA ASP A 222 7.01 15.26 -13.91
C ASP A 222 6.50 16.41 -14.80
N ALA A 223 6.32 16.19 -16.10
CA ALA A 223 5.83 17.19 -17.04
C ALA A 223 4.39 17.67 -16.76
N ALA A 224 3.61 16.91 -15.97
CA ALA A 224 2.26 17.28 -15.57
C ALA A 224 2.22 18.09 -14.26
N PHE A 225 3.35 18.22 -13.56
CA PHE A 225 3.45 19.03 -12.35
C PHE A 225 3.16 20.49 -12.65
N LYS A 226 2.27 21.08 -11.86
CA LYS A 226 1.90 22.50 -11.94
C LYS A 226 1.88 23.10 -10.55
N ALA A 227 2.45 24.28 -10.42
CA ALA A 227 2.40 25.08 -9.21
C ALA A 227 2.20 26.55 -9.58
N ASP A 228 1.31 27.21 -8.85
CA ASP A 228 1.20 28.66 -8.90
C ASP A 228 2.32 29.26 -8.04
N ILE A 229 3.07 30.20 -8.62
CA ILE A 229 4.18 30.87 -7.95
C ILE A 229 3.84 32.33 -7.80
N GLU A 230 3.65 32.76 -6.56
CA GLU A 230 3.41 34.16 -6.23
C GLU A 230 4.65 34.77 -5.57
N LYS A 231 4.96 36.01 -5.97
CA LYS A 231 6.06 36.80 -5.41
C LYS A 231 5.51 38.08 -4.80
N LEU A 232 5.73 38.27 -3.51
CA LEU A 232 5.28 39.43 -2.76
C LEU A 232 6.47 40.08 -2.04
N LYS A 233 6.73 41.36 -2.35
CA LYS A 233 7.71 42.16 -1.60
C LYS A 233 7.09 42.58 -0.27
N ILE A 234 7.56 42.01 0.85
CA ILE A 234 7.07 42.32 2.20
C ILE A 234 7.71 43.62 2.72
N SER A 235 9.00 43.81 2.41
CA SER A 235 9.77 45.02 2.73
C SER A 235 10.92 45.19 1.74
N ASP A 236 11.74 46.22 1.90
CA ASP A 236 12.96 46.41 1.10
C ASP A 236 14.01 45.31 1.28
N SER A 237 13.95 44.57 2.39
CA SER A 237 14.93 43.53 2.74
C SER A 237 14.36 42.12 2.69
N VAL A 238 13.04 41.95 2.49
CA VAL A 238 12.36 40.66 2.55
C VAL A 238 11.37 40.51 1.40
N THR A 239 11.52 39.41 0.65
CA THR A 239 10.57 38.99 -0.39
C THR A 239 10.03 37.62 -0.03
N LEU A 240 8.70 37.48 -0.09
CA LEU A 240 7.99 36.21 0.05
C LEU A 240 7.79 35.61 -1.35
N TYR A 241 8.11 34.33 -1.47
CA TYR A 241 7.71 33.47 -2.58
C TYR A 241 6.75 32.42 -2.03
N SER A 242 5.60 32.24 -2.66
CA SER A 242 4.66 31.15 -2.36
C SER A 242 4.62 30.21 -3.55
N ILE A 243 4.98 28.96 -3.34
CA ILE A 243 4.90 27.89 -4.34
C ILE A 243 3.72 27.01 -3.93
N GLN A 244 2.70 26.93 -4.78
CA GLN A 244 1.42 26.31 -4.48
C GLN A 244 1.11 25.22 -5.52
N PRO A 245 1.56 23.97 -5.29
CA PRO A 245 1.24 22.85 -6.15
C PRO A 245 -0.27 22.50 -6.12
N LEU A 246 -0.79 21.91 -7.20
CA LEU A 246 -2.21 21.52 -7.29
C LEU A 246 -2.66 20.52 -6.21
N CYS A 247 -1.75 19.72 -5.68
CA CYS A 247 -1.99 18.77 -4.59
C CYS A 247 -2.02 19.38 -3.18
N GLY A 248 -1.90 20.71 -3.07
CA GLY A 248 -1.55 21.37 -1.81
C GLY A 248 -0.07 21.23 -1.54
N SER A 249 0.33 21.08 -0.26
CA SER A 249 1.75 20.95 0.15
C SER A 249 2.58 22.23 -0.14
N ASN A 250 1.95 23.38 0.08
CA ASN A 250 2.53 24.68 -0.24
C ASN A 250 3.88 24.90 0.46
N THR A 251 4.82 25.49 -0.26
CA THR A 251 6.13 25.88 0.28
C THR A 251 6.25 27.39 0.20
N TYR A 252 6.54 28.02 1.34
CA TYR A 252 6.74 29.47 1.41
C TYR A 252 8.21 29.76 1.65
N ILE A 253 8.78 30.71 0.91
CA ILE A 253 10.17 31.13 1.07
C ILE A 253 10.23 32.64 1.34
N LEU A 254 10.78 33.01 2.48
CA LEU A 254 11.18 34.38 2.79
C LEU A 254 12.66 34.53 2.43
N GLU A 255 12.93 35.26 1.36
CA GLU A 255 14.28 35.64 0.94
C GLU A 255 14.70 36.94 1.62
N SER A 256 15.87 36.90 2.26
CA SER A 256 16.56 38.08 2.80
C SER A 256 18.00 38.12 2.32
N SER A 257 18.44 39.31 1.87
CA SER A 257 19.83 39.54 1.45
C SER A 257 20.85 39.39 2.60
N ARG A 258 20.40 39.47 3.85
CA ARG A 258 21.26 39.33 5.05
C ARG A 258 21.20 37.95 5.68
N GLU A 259 20.01 37.35 5.76
CA GLU A 259 19.77 36.11 6.51
C GLU A 259 19.74 34.84 5.63
N GLY A 260 19.68 34.99 4.31
CA GLY A 260 19.56 33.88 3.36
C GLY A 260 18.10 33.53 3.07
N LEU A 261 17.80 32.23 2.97
CA LEU A 261 16.48 31.71 2.67
C LEU A 261 15.84 31.09 3.91
N MET A 262 14.66 31.58 4.29
CA MET A 262 13.82 30.94 5.28
C MET A 262 12.66 30.25 4.57
N LEU A 263 12.59 28.92 4.68
CA LEU A 263 11.48 28.13 4.16
C LEU A 263 10.47 27.86 5.27
N VAL A 264 9.19 27.85 4.94
CA VAL A 264 8.11 27.33 5.78
C VAL A 264 7.47 26.18 5.04
N ASP A 265 7.57 25.00 5.64
CA ASP A 265 7.24 23.70 5.06
C ASP A 265 8.01 23.41 3.75
N THR A 266 7.85 22.19 3.24
CA THR A 266 8.72 21.66 2.18
C THR A 266 8.00 20.76 1.18
N GLY A 267 6.68 20.59 1.25
CA GLY A 267 5.92 19.82 0.28
C GLY A 267 6.07 18.30 0.41
N TYR A 268 5.46 17.56 -0.52
CA TYR A 268 5.60 16.10 -0.63
C TYR A 268 6.92 15.66 -1.28
N ALA A 269 7.54 14.58 -0.75
CA ALA A 269 8.79 14.03 -1.27
C ALA A 269 8.69 13.50 -2.72
N ILE A 270 7.51 13.06 -3.15
CA ILE A 270 7.27 12.59 -4.53
C ILE A 270 7.48 13.69 -5.58
N TYR A 271 7.35 14.97 -5.21
CA TYR A 271 7.59 16.11 -6.08
C TYR A 271 8.97 16.76 -5.86
N ALA A 272 9.90 16.01 -5.25
CA ALA A 272 11.19 16.56 -4.88
C ALA A 272 11.97 17.12 -6.08
N GLN A 273 11.89 16.47 -7.24
CA GLN A 273 12.63 16.91 -8.42
C GLN A 273 12.07 18.23 -8.96
N GLU A 274 10.75 18.34 -9.06
CA GLU A 274 10.02 19.49 -9.59
C GLU A 274 10.17 20.69 -8.67
N LEU A 275 9.97 20.49 -7.36
CA LEU A 275 10.10 21.57 -6.39
C LEU A 275 11.55 22.05 -6.26
N LEU A 276 12.55 21.15 -6.30
CA LEU A 276 13.96 21.56 -6.34
C LEU A 276 14.30 22.29 -7.63
N GLY A 277 13.72 21.91 -8.77
CA GLY A 277 13.85 22.62 -10.04
C GLY A 277 13.34 24.06 -9.93
N ILE A 278 12.13 24.24 -9.41
CA ILE A 278 11.57 25.58 -9.15
C ILE A 278 12.47 26.40 -8.21
N LEU A 279 12.97 25.79 -7.13
CA LEU A 279 13.85 26.48 -6.18
C LEU A 279 15.17 26.92 -6.83
N GLN A 280 15.74 26.13 -7.74
CA GLN A 280 16.95 26.49 -8.48
C GLN A 280 16.70 27.58 -9.53
N GLU A 281 15.53 27.59 -10.16
CA GLU A 281 15.13 28.65 -11.09
C GLU A 281 14.89 29.98 -10.37
N LEU A 282 14.20 29.94 -9.23
CA LEU A 282 13.94 31.14 -8.41
C LEU A 282 15.21 31.67 -7.72
N PHE A 283 16.10 30.78 -7.32
CA PHE A 283 17.34 31.11 -6.61
C PHE A 283 18.54 30.44 -7.30
N PRO A 284 19.13 31.06 -8.35
CA PRO A 284 20.24 30.46 -9.09
C PRO A 284 21.48 30.15 -8.23
N ASP A 285 21.66 30.83 -7.10
CA ASP A 285 22.70 30.59 -6.11
C ASP A 285 22.28 29.62 -4.99
N TRP A 286 21.17 28.88 -5.17
CA TRP A 286 20.52 28.01 -4.17
C TRP A 286 21.51 27.22 -3.33
N SER A 287 22.45 26.51 -3.96
CA SER A 287 23.42 25.65 -3.27
C SER A 287 24.29 26.40 -2.27
N GLY A 288 24.70 27.64 -2.58
CA GLY A 288 25.53 28.48 -1.72
C GLY A 288 24.75 29.25 -0.64
N ARG A 289 23.41 29.26 -0.70
CA ARG A 289 22.59 30.02 0.23
C ARG A 289 22.45 29.32 1.58
N LYS A 290 22.57 30.09 2.65
CA LYS A 290 22.17 29.66 3.99
C LYS A 290 20.66 29.40 4.00
N LYS A 291 20.25 28.23 4.49
CA LYS A 291 18.85 27.80 4.53
C LYS A 291 18.42 27.56 5.97
N LYS A 292 17.26 28.08 6.32
CA LYS A 292 16.57 27.77 7.58
C LYS A 292 15.16 27.31 7.25
N VAL A 293 14.77 26.15 7.73
CA VAL A 293 13.46 25.55 7.42
C VAL A 293 12.65 25.52 8.70
N TYR A 294 11.44 26.07 8.65
CA TYR A 294 10.44 25.97 9.70
C TYR A 294 9.37 25.00 9.27
N ILE A 295 9.14 23.96 10.06
CA ILE A 295 8.08 22.98 9.78
C ILE A 295 6.93 23.23 10.75
N THR A 296 5.74 23.43 10.18
CA THR A 296 4.52 23.69 10.96
C THR A 296 4.13 22.46 11.78
N HIS A 297 4.17 21.27 11.16
CA HIS A 297 3.92 19.97 11.77
C HIS A 297 4.49 18.81 10.94
N ALA A 298 4.53 17.60 11.51
CA ALA A 298 5.21 16.43 10.94
C ALA A 298 4.38 15.63 9.91
N ASP A 299 3.44 16.28 9.22
CA ASP A 299 2.68 15.63 8.16
C ASP A 299 3.53 15.64 6.88
N VAL A 300 3.47 14.56 6.10
CA VAL A 300 4.45 14.30 5.03
C VAL A 300 4.38 15.29 3.86
N ASP A 301 3.27 16.03 3.75
CA ASP A 301 3.08 17.17 2.84
C ASP A 301 3.73 18.47 3.33
N HIS A 302 4.13 18.53 4.60
CA HIS A 302 4.82 19.67 5.19
C HIS A 302 6.32 19.41 5.33
N CYS A 303 6.71 18.17 5.64
CA CYS A 303 8.11 17.81 5.92
C CYS A 303 8.76 16.89 4.88
N GLY A 304 8.11 16.67 3.73
CA GLY A 304 8.50 15.64 2.77
C GLY A 304 9.92 15.77 2.22
N LEU A 305 10.36 16.99 1.92
CA LEU A 305 11.66 17.23 1.30
C LEU A 305 12.81 17.42 2.30
N LEU A 306 12.57 17.33 3.61
CA LEU A 306 13.63 17.57 4.61
C LEU A 306 14.89 16.73 4.36
N SER A 307 14.75 15.46 4.00
CA SER A 307 15.87 14.55 3.72
C SER A 307 16.63 14.90 2.42
N LYS A 308 16.07 15.77 1.57
CA LYS A 308 16.69 16.25 0.32
C LYS A 308 17.40 17.59 0.50
N LEU A 309 17.11 18.33 1.57
CA LEU A 309 17.72 19.63 1.84
C LEU A 309 19.06 19.49 2.55
N LYS A 310 20.15 19.78 1.83
CA LYS A 310 21.50 19.82 2.40
C LYS A 310 21.75 21.17 3.09
N ASP A 311 22.54 21.14 4.16
CA ASP A 311 23.05 22.32 4.87
C ASP A 311 21.96 23.29 5.35
N ALA A 312 20.79 22.76 5.72
CA ALA A 312 19.66 23.51 6.22
C ALA A 312 19.51 23.37 7.74
N LYS A 313 19.28 24.50 8.44
CA LYS A 313 18.88 24.46 9.85
C LYS A 313 17.38 24.20 9.95
N ILE A 314 17.00 23.01 10.42
CA ILE A 314 15.60 22.60 10.60
C ILE A 314 15.09 23.05 11.97
N CYS A 315 13.94 23.73 12.00
CA CYS A 315 13.29 24.28 13.19
C CYS A 315 11.83 23.80 13.22
N LEU A 316 11.41 23.20 14.32
CA LEU A 316 10.05 22.72 14.53
C LEU A 316 9.78 22.55 16.03
N ASN A 317 8.51 22.39 16.42
CA ASN A 317 8.17 22.16 17.81
C ASN A 317 8.74 20.83 18.33
N GLN A 318 8.93 20.71 19.65
CA GLN A 318 9.57 19.55 20.27
C GLN A 318 8.85 18.23 19.96
N LYS A 319 7.51 18.24 19.90
CA LYS A 319 6.69 17.06 19.61
C LYS A 319 6.93 16.54 18.18
N SER A 320 6.96 17.44 17.21
CA SER A 320 7.19 17.11 15.80
C SER A 320 8.63 16.67 15.59
N ALA A 321 9.60 17.34 16.22
CA ALA A 321 11.00 16.93 16.21
C ALA A 321 11.20 15.52 16.79
N GLY A 322 10.53 15.22 17.90
CA GLY A 322 10.53 13.88 18.49
C GLY A 322 9.91 12.83 17.58
N SER A 323 8.83 13.17 16.87
CA SER A 323 8.16 12.28 15.91
C SER A 323 9.08 11.92 14.74
N LEU A 324 9.68 12.93 14.09
CA LEU A 324 10.61 12.70 12.98
C LEU A 324 11.85 11.92 13.42
N LYS A 325 12.43 12.25 14.59
CA LYS A 325 13.57 11.53 15.14
C LYS A 325 13.27 10.05 15.39
N ARG A 326 12.09 9.74 15.94
CA ARG A 326 11.66 8.35 16.15
C ARG A 326 11.54 7.61 14.82
N GLN A 327 10.93 8.22 13.81
CA GLN A 327 10.81 7.60 12.49
C GLN A 327 12.19 7.34 11.85
N TYR A 328 13.14 8.28 11.99
CA TYR A 328 14.53 8.09 11.56
C TYR A 328 15.23 6.93 12.28
N GLU A 329 14.93 6.74 13.57
CA GLU A 329 15.41 5.60 14.38
C GLU A 329 14.61 4.30 14.14
N GLY A 330 13.70 4.27 13.16
CA GLY A 330 12.87 3.09 12.86
C GLY A 330 11.76 2.82 13.87
N LEU A 331 11.49 3.76 14.78
CA LEU A 331 10.44 3.69 15.79
C LEU A 331 9.14 4.35 15.32
N PRO A 332 7.97 3.90 15.80
CA PRO A 332 6.71 4.58 15.55
C PRO A 332 6.74 6.04 16.00
N ASP A 333 6.24 6.94 15.17
CA ASP A 333 5.94 8.33 15.56
C ASP A 333 4.81 8.38 16.63
N HIS A 334 4.55 9.55 17.23
CA HIS A 334 3.53 9.66 18.27
C HIS A 334 2.09 9.36 17.82
N ARG A 335 1.78 9.48 16.52
CA ARG A 335 0.48 9.09 15.95
C ARG A 335 0.46 7.60 15.65
N GLU A 336 1.58 7.06 15.18
CA GLU A 336 1.79 5.63 14.90
C GLU A 336 1.74 4.77 16.17
N GLU A 337 1.80 5.36 17.37
CA GLU A 337 1.46 4.70 18.65
C GLU A 337 -0.01 4.30 18.74
N TYR A 338 -0.91 4.93 17.96
CA TYR A 338 -2.31 4.54 17.90
C TYR A 338 -2.55 3.57 16.74
N ASN A 339 -3.10 2.39 17.06
CA ASN A 339 -3.41 1.34 16.09
C ASN A 339 -4.23 1.84 14.88
N PHE A 340 -5.14 2.78 15.10
CA PHE A 340 -5.98 3.33 14.02
C PHE A 340 -5.23 4.24 13.05
N ALA A 341 -4.05 4.76 13.40
CA ALA A 341 -3.30 5.73 12.60
C ALA A 341 -2.06 5.12 11.93
N LEU A 342 -1.47 4.07 12.52
CA LEU A 342 -0.25 3.43 12.02
C LEU A 342 -0.34 3.06 10.53
N GLY A 343 -1.38 2.30 10.14
CA GLY A 343 -1.55 1.84 8.75
C GLY A 343 -1.68 3.00 7.76
N TYR A 344 -2.46 4.03 8.11
CA TYR A 344 -2.62 5.21 7.26
C TYR A 344 -1.32 6.01 7.13
N SER A 345 -0.57 6.18 8.24
CA SER A 345 0.74 6.85 8.19
C SER A 345 1.68 6.14 7.22
N LYS A 346 1.79 4.81 7.32
CA LYS A 346 2.67 4.01 6.46
C LYS A 346 2.25 4.06 4.99
N ILE A 347 0.95 3.91 4.69
CA ILE A 347 0.43 4.06 3.31
C ILE A 347 0.72 5.45 2.76
N ASN A 348 0.49 6.50 3.54
CA ASN A 348 0.75 7.88 3.13
C ASN A 348 2.23 8.07 2.78
N ARG A 349 3.15 7.52 3.59
CA ARG A 349 4.59 7.57 3.31
C ARG A 349 4.98 6.86 2.01
N ILE A 350 4.36 5.71 1.73
CA ILE A 350 4.62 4.95 0.49
C ILE A 350 4.16 5.76 -0.72
N ILE A 351 2.92 6.28 -0.69
CA ILE A 351 2.34 7.07 -1.78
C ILE A 351 3.12 8.38 -1.98
N SER A 352 3.51 9.06 -0.90
CA SER A 352 4.19 10.35 -0.97
C SER A 352 5.69 10.24 -1.22
N GLY A 353 6.25 9.03 -1.30
CA GLY A 353 7.70 8.80 -1.41
C GLY A 353 8.51 9.28 -0.18
N TYR A 354 7.87 9.42 0.99
CA TYR A 354 8.51 9.97 2.18
C TYR A 354 9.52 9.01 2.79
N ILE A 355 10.71 9.53 3.07
CA ILE A 355 11.80 8.83 3.75
C ILE A 355 12.09 9.58 5.06
N PRO A 356 11.87 8.93 6.22
CA PRO A 356 12.18 9.49 7.54
C PRO A 356 13.61 10.00 7.73
#